data_AF-A0A1U8JP73-F1
#
_entry.id   AF-A0A1U8JP73-F1
#
_cell.length_a   1.000
_cell.length_b   1.000
_cell.length_c   1.000
_cell.angle_alpha   90.00
_cell.angle_beta   90.00
_cell.angle_gamma   90.00
#
_symmetry.space_group_name_H-M   'P 1'
#
loop_
_entity.id
_entity.type
_entity.pdbx_description
1 polymer ?
#
loop_
_entity_poly.entity_id
_entity_poly.type
_entity_poly.pdbx_seq_one_letter_code
_entity_poly.pdbx_strand_id
1 'polypeptide(L)'
;MATDNFVQLAIPRFDGHYDHWSMLMENFLRSKEYWDVVSSGIVEPEGATLTPAQRSAHEAAKLKDLKAKNYLFQAIDRSIMETILCKDTSKQIWDSMERKYQGSTRARRQQLQALRTEFEMLRMNSGELVTNYFSRMMAIVNKLQIHGDKTGDTAIVEKILQSLTSKFNYVVCAIEEANDIEELSIDELQGSLLVHEKKLQHQDQEEQALRVVTNSKNHERGRGRGQGFHQRSNFNDQKIEGSSSDYARNRDQGRR
;
A
#
# COMPACT_ATOMS: atom_id res chain seq x y z
N MET A 1 44.78 22.45 -8.11
CA MET A 1 43.67 22.90 -7.24
C MET A 1 42.40 22.35 -7.84
N ALA A 2 41.78 21.36 -7.19
CA ALA A 2 40.53 20.78 -7.67
C ALA A 2 39.43 21.82 -7.44
N THR A 3 38.84 22.31 -8.52
CA THR A 3 37.62 23.11 -8.47
C THR A 3 36.50 22.15 -8.13
N ASP A 4 36.09 22.11 -6.87
CA ASP A 4 34.84 21.47 -6.47
C ASP A 4 33.70 22.19 -7.20
N ASN A 5 33.27 21.61 -8.33
CA ASN A 5 32.02 21.94 -8.99
C ASN A 5 30.89 21.44 -8.09
N PHE A 6 30.63 22.13 -6.98
CA PHE A 6 29.36 22.00 -6.28
C PHE A 6 28.28 22.49 -7.23
N VAL A 7 27.59 21.54 -7.87
CA VAL A 7 26.37 21.80 -8.61
C VAL A 7 25.47 22.59 -7.68
N GLN A 8 25.17 23.85 -8.06
CA GLN A 8 24.30 24.70 -7.29
C GLN A 8 22.94 23.99 -7.21
N LEU A 9 22.54 23.58 -6.00
CA LEU A 9 21.24 22.94 -5.76
C LEU A 9 20.15 23.83 -6.37
N ALA A 10 19.46 23.30 -7.39
CA ALA A 10 18.37 24.00 -8.03
C ALA A 10 17.23 24.18 -7.02
N ILE A 11 16.64 25.38 -6.99
CA ILE A 11 15.51 25.68 -6.11
C ILE A 11 14.32 24.80 -6.58
N PRO A 12 13.77 23.92 -5.73
CA PRO A 12 12.65 23.09 -6.10
C PRO A 12 11.43 23.95 -6.43
N ARG A 13 10.96 23.89 -7.67
CA ARG A 13 9.75 24.59 -8.12
C ARG A 13 8.52 23.78 -7.71
N PHE A 14 7.48 24.47 -7.26
CA PHE A 14 6.21 23.84 -6.92
C PHE A 14 5.47 23.49 -8.21
N ASP A 15 5.15 22.20 -8.38
CA ASP A 15 4.53 21.62 -9.57
C ASP A 15 3.07 21.15 -9.32
N GLY A 16 2.54 21.43 -8.13
CA GLY A 16 1.21 20.96 -7.69
C GLY A 16 1.28 19.77 -6.73
N HIS A 17 2.40 19.04 -6.66
CA HIS A 17 2.57 17.91 -5.74
C HIS A 17 3.21 18.38 -4.42
N TYR A 18 2.38 18.84 -3.48
CA TYR A 18 2.85 19.42 -2.23
C TYR A 18 3.74 18.49 -1.40
N ASP A 19 3.40 17.21 -1.25
CA ASP A 19 4.21 16.29 -0.44
C ASP A 19 5.61 16.09 -1.03
N HIS A 20 5.72 15.96 -2.35
CA HIS A 20 7.01 15.83 -3.03
C HIS A 20 7.81 17.14 -2.97
N TRP A 21 7.17 18.27 -3.28
CA TRP A 21 7.80 19.58 -3.25
C TRP A 21 8.27 19.96 -1.84
N SER A 22 7.44 19.75 -0.82
CA SER A 22 7.76 20.11 0.57
C SER A 22 8.95 19.31 1.08
N MET A 23 9.04 18.01 0.77
CA MET A 23 10.21 17.20 1.08
C MET A 23 11.50 17.75 0.45
N LEU A 24 11.46 18.10 -0.85
CA LEU A 24 12.62 18.66 -1.55
C LEU A 24 13.00 20.05 -1.02
N MET A 25 12.01 20.91 -0.80
CA MET A 25 12.22 22.28 -0.32
C MET A 25 12.71 22.32 1.13
N GLU A 26 12.17 21.47 2.00
CA GLU A 26 12.63 21.32 3.38
C GLU A 26 14.11 20.89 3.40
N ASN A 27 14.48 19.87 2.62
CA ASN A 27 15.86 19.42 2.52
C ASN A 27 16.79 20.54 1.99
N PHE A 28 16.35 21.27 0.98
CA PHE A 28 17.08 22.42 0.45
C PHE A 28 17.30 23.50 1.52
N LEU A 29 16.28 23.87 2.29
CA LEU A 29 16.37 24.89 3.35
C LEU A 29 17.21 24.43 4.55
N ARG A 30 17.15 23.14 4.89
CA ARG A 30 18.03 22.52 5.91
C ARG A 30 19.50 22.57 5.48
N SER A 31 19.80 22.27 4.22
CA SER A 31 21.18 22.36 3.68
C SER A 31 21.77 23.78 3.71
N LYS A 32 20.91 24.80 3.78
CA LYS A 32 21.28 26.21 3.88
C LYS A 32 21.15 26.79 5.30
N GLU A 33 20.83 25.96 6.29
CA GLU A 33 20.64 26.36 7.70
C GLU A 33 19.56 27.44 7.92
N TYR A 34 18.53 27.45 7.05
CA TYR A 34 17.40 28.38 7.16
C TYR A 34 16.14 27.74 7.75
N TRP A 35 16.09 26.40 7.83
CA TRP A 35 14.91 25.66 8.25
C TRP A 35 14.38 26.06 9.62
N ASP A 36 15.25 26.32 10.60
CA ASP A 36 14.83 26.67 11.97
C ASP A 36 13.93 27.90 12.02
N VAL A 37 14.18 28.86 11.13
CA VAL A 37 13.41 30.11 11.03
C VAL A 37 12.08 29.89 10.31
N VAL A 38 12.04 28.94 9.36
CA VAL A 38 10.83 28.55 8.64
C VAL A 38 9.90 27.72 9.55
N SER A 39 10.45 26.78 10.33
CA SER A 39 9.65 25.92 11.22
C SER A 39 9.18 26.65 12.48
N SER A 40 10.11 27.31 13.17
CA SER A 40 9.84 27.91 14.48
C SER A 40 9.27 29.33 14.34
N GLY A 41 9.67 30.06 13.29
CA GLY A 41 9.37 31.47 13.12
C GLY A 41 10.36 32.35 13.88
N ILE A 42 10.31 33.65 13.61
CA ILE A 42 11.06 34.64 14.39
C ILE A 42 10.19 35.05 15.57
N VAL A 43 10.68 34.82 16.79
CA VAL A 43 10.04 35.34 18.01
C VAL A 43 10.40 36.82 18.14
N GLU A 44 9.40 37.70 18.07
CA GLU A 44 9.62 39.12 18.36
C GLU A 44 9.91 39.29 19.86
N PRO A 45 11.00 39.97 20.23
CA PRO A 45 11.33 40.20 21.63
C PRO A 45 10.39 41.24 22.22
N GLU A 46 9.42 40.80 23.03
CA GLU A 46 8.50 41.67 23.76
C GLU A 46 9.22 42.40 24.89
N GLY A 47 9.31 43.73 24.80
CA GLY A 47 9.49 44.65 25.94
C GLY A 47 10.79 44.58 26.76
N ALA A 48 11.67 43.60 26.53
CA ALA A 48 12.92 43.48 27.28
C ALA A 48 14.07 44.23 26.60
N THR A 49 14.89 44.92 27.39
CA THR A 49 16.20 45.42 26.95
C THR A 49 17.07 44.24 26.51
N LEU A 50 17.05 43.95 25.22
CA LEU A 50 17.89 42.92 24.61
C LEU A 50 19.36 43.25 24.86
N THR A 51 20.08 42.26 25.39
CA THR A 51 21.53 42.30 25.44
C THR A 51 22.10 42.43 24.01
N PRO A 52 23.31 42.98 23.83
CA PRO A 52 23.93 43.08 22.50
C PRO A 52 23.98 41.75 21.74
N ALA A 53 24.22 40.64 22.45
CA ALA A 53 24.23 39.30 21.88
C ALA A 53 22.84 38.86 21.38
N GLN A 54 21.78 39.13 22.15
CA GLN A 54 20.40 38.79 21.73
C GLN A 54 19.94 39.63 20.53
N ARG A 55 20.32 40.91 20.45
CA ARG A 55 20.04 41.74 19.26
C ARG A 55 20.73 41.19 18.02
N SER A 56 22.01 40.84 18.14
CA SER A 56 22.77 40.26 17.02
C SER A 56 22.16 38.95 16.53
N ALA A 57 21.74 38.06 17.45
CA ALA A 57 21.07 36.82 17.11
C ALA A 57 19.71 37.05 16.40
N HIS A 58 18.93 38.02 16.87
CA HIS A 58 17.64 38.36 16.28
C HIS A 58 17.77 38.96 14.86
N GLU A 59 18.75 39.84 14.64
CA GLU A 59 19.06 40.37 13.29
C GLU A 59 19.56 39.27 12.35
N ALA A 60 20.38 38.34 12.85
CA ALA A 60 20.81 37.17 12.08
C ALA A 60 19.61 36.27 11.70
N ALA A 61 18.64 36.07 12.61
CA ALA A 61 17.42 35.32 12.34
C ALA A 61 16.53 36.03 11.30
N LYS A 62 16.38 37.36 11.38
CA LYS A 62 15.70 38.17 10.35
C LYS A 62 16.35 38.04 8.98
N LEU A 63 17.68 38.09 8.92
CA LEU A 63 18.40 37.91 7.66
C LEU A 63 18.18 36.50 7.09
N LYS A 64 18.20 35.46 7.93
CA LYS A 64 17.88 34.08 7.52
C LYS A 64 16.44 33.97 7.01
N ASP A 65 15.46 34.58 7.68
CA ASP A 65 14.07 34.61 7.22
C ASP A 65 13.95 35.26 5.84
N LEU A 66 14.53 36.43 5.63
CA LEU A 66 14.50 37.11 4.34
C LEU A 66 15.10 36.25 3.22
N LYS A 67 16.20 35.54 3.49
CA LYS A 67 16.79 34.60 2.53
C LYS A 67 15.86 33.42 2.25
N ALA A 68 15.28 32.81 3.28
CA ALA A 68 14.31 31.73 3.14
C ALA A 68 13.07 32.17 2.34
N LYS A 69 12.52 33.35 2.62
CA LYS A 69 11.43 33.97 1.87
C LYS A 69 11.77 34.11 0.39
N ASN A 70 12.97 34.59 0.07
CA ASN A 70 13.41 34.73 -1.32
C ASN A 70 13.45 33.39 -2.06
N TYR A 71 13.84 32.30 -1.39
CA TYR A 71 13.79 30.96 -1.98
C TYR A 71 12.36 30.46 -2.16
N LEU A 72 11.50 30.64 -1.16
CA LEU A 72 10.08 30.25 -1.25
C LEU A 72 9.34 31.03 -2.34
N PHE A 73 9.62 32.32 -2.52
CA PHE A 73 9.06 33.10 -3.62
C PHE A 73 9.58 32.68 -5.00
N GLN A 74 10.83 32.22 -5.08
CA GLN A 74 11.34 31.61 -6.31
C GLN A 74 10.79 30.20 -6.52
N ALA A 75 10.30 29.52 -5.50
CA ALA A 75 9.74 28.18 -5.63
C ALA A 75 8.31 28.19 -6.17
N ILE A 76 7.55 29.26 -5.92
CA ILE A 76 6.12 29.36 -6.23
C ILE A 76 5.84 30.36 -7.36
N ASP A 77 4.84 30.06 -8.17
CA ASP A 77 4.40 30.96 -9.23
C ASP A 77 3.50 32.09 -8.71
N ARG A 78 3.39 33.15 -9.50
CA ARG A 78 2.60 34.35 -9.18
C ARG A 78 1.15 34.02 -8.80
N SER A 79 0.50 33.12 -9.53
CA SER A 79 -0.88 32.70 -9.27
C SER A 79 -1.05 32.11 -7.86
N ILE A 80 -0.05 31.39 -7.36
CA ILE A 80 -0.03 30.82 -6.02
C ILE A 80 0.25 31.91 -4.99
N MET A 81 1.19 32.80 -5.28
CA MET A 81 1.52 33.92 -4.41
C MET A 81 0.32 34.87 -4.19
N GLU A 82 -0.55 35.03 -5.17
CA GLU A 82 -1.78 35.84 -5.06
C GLU A 82 -2.85 35.18 -4.17
N THR A 83 -2.78 33.87 -3.96
CA THR A 83 -3.73 33.15 -3.11
C THR A 83 -3.35 33.08 -1.62
N ILE A 84 -2.10 33.41 -1.28
CA ILE A 84 -1.59 33.38 0.08
C ILE A 84 -1.75 34.77 0.71
N LEU A 85 -2.55 34.84 1.78
CA LEU A 85 -2.89 36.10 2.47
C LEU A 85 -1.74 36.63 3.36
N CYS A 86 -1.09 35.75 4.13
CA CYS A 86 -0.01 36.13 5.06
C CYS A 86 1.36 35.70 4.50
N LYS A 87 2.25 36.67 4.27
CA LYS A 87 3.55 36.45 3.62
C LYS A 87 4.65 37.38 4.17
N ASP A 88 4.50 37.78 5.43
CA ASP A 88 5.43 38.65 6.13
C ASP A 88 6.68 37.90 6.61
N THR A 89 6.55 36.60 6.90
CA THR A 89 7.67 35.72 7.27
C THR A 89 7.73 34.48 6.37
N SER A 90 8.90 33.84 6.32
CA SER A 90 9.08 32.56 5.60
C SER A 90 8.17 31.47 6.17
N LYS A 91 7.99 31.46 7.49
CA LYS A 91 7.03 30.60 8.20
C LYS A 91 5.59 30.80 7.71
N GLN A 92 5.11 32.03 7.64
CA GLN A 92 3.74 32.29 7.18
C GLN A 92 3.50 31.82 5.74
N ILE A 93 4.51 31.97 4.86
CA ILE A 93 4.45 31.45 3.48
C ILE A 93 4.37 29.93 3.50
N TRP A 94 5.25 29.27 4.26
CA TRP A 94 5.27 27.80 4.42
C TRP A 94 3.93 27.26 4.96
N ASP A 95 3.45 27.79 6.09
CA ASP A 95 2.20 27.38 6.72
C ASP A 95 0.98 27.62 5.80
N SER A 96 1.03 28.67 4.97
CA SER A 96 -0.04 28.95 4.01
C SER A 96 -0.03 28.00 2.83
N MET A 97 1.16 27.65 2.32
CA MET A 97 1.32 26.60 1.32
C MET A 97 0.84 25.25 1.87
N GLU A 98 1.22 24.91 3.10
CA GLU A 98 0.77 23.70 3.79
C GLU A 98 -0.75 23.65 3.90
N ARG A 99 -1.36 24.71 4.45
CA ARG A 99 -2.82 24.77 4.62
C ARG A 99 -3.58 24.68 3.30
N LYS A 100 -3.04 25.27 2.24
CA LYS A 100 -3.70 25.33 0.93
C LYS A 100 -3.61 24.01 0.17
N TYR A 101 -2.44 23.34 0.20
CA TYR A 101 -2.16 22.21 -0.69
C TYR A 101 -2.02 20.86 0.01
N GLN A 102 -1.75 20.83 1.32
CA GLN A 102 -1.76 19.60 2.12
C GLN A 102 -3.20 19.19 2.54
N GLY A 103 -4.19 20.05 2.26
CA GLY A 103 -5.56 19.90 2.75
C GLY A 103 -5.70 20.20 4.24
N SER A 104 -6.93 20.19 4.78
CA SER A 104 -7.11 20.35 6.24
C SER A 104 -6.50 19.16 6.99
N THR A 105 -6.04 19.37 8.24
CA THR A 105 -5.59 18.28 9.14
C THR A 105 -6.62 17.14 9.26
N ARG A 106 -7.91 17.44 9.03
CA ARG A 106 -8.99 16.45 8.96
C ARG A 106 -8.92 15.58 7.70
N ALA A 107 -8.72 16.18 6.53
CA ALA A 107 -8.57 15.45 5.27
C ALA A 107 -7.33 14.55 5.29
N ARG A 108 -6.19 15.04 5.81
CA ARG A 108 -4.98 14.22 6.00
C ARG A 108 -5.22 13.04 6.93
N ARG A 109 -5.93 13.25 8.06
CA ARG A 109 -6.32 12.16 8.96
C ARG A 109 -7.22 11.13 8.28
N GLN A 110 -8.18 11.57 7.46
CA GLN A 110 -9.04 10.66 6.72
C GLN A 110 -8.26 9.87 5.66
N GLN A 111 -7.36 10.52 4.93
CA GLN A 111 -6.50 9.86 3.95
C GLN A 111 -5.58 8.83 4.61
N LEU A 112 -4.95 9.21 5.73
CA LEU A 112 -4.12 8.31 6.52
C LEU A 112 -4.92 7.11 7.04
N GLN A 113 -6.13 7.35 7.56
CA GLN A 113 -6.99 6.27 8.02
C GLN A 113 -7.40 5.34 6.88
N ALA A 114 -7.71 5.88 5.70
CA ALA A 114 -8.03 5.08 4.52
C ALA A 114 -6.86 4.19 4.10
N LEU A 115 -5.64 4.73 4.12
CA LEU A 115 -4.42 3.95 3.83
C LEU A 115 -4.16 2.86 4.87
N ARG A 116 -4.41 3.13 6.16
CA ARG A 116 -4.33 2.10 7.22
C ARG A 116 -5.32 0.98 6.99
N THR A 117 -6.56 1.31 6.66
CA THR A 117 -7.57 0.30 6.30
C THR A 117 -7.15 -0.46 5.04
N GLU A 118 -6.60 0.20 4.03
CA GLU A 118 -6.09 -0.45 2.82
C GLU A 118 -4.94 -1.42 3.13
N PHE A 119 -4.00 -1.01 3.99
CA PHE A 119 -2.92 -1.86 4.49
C PHE A 119 -3.46 -3.06 5.26
N GLU A 120 -4.38 -2.87 6.20
CA GLU A 120 -5.00 -3.96 6.98
C GLU A 120 -5.78 -4.94 6.09
N MET A 121 -6.45 -4.46 5.06
CA MET A 121 -7.20 -5.30 4.11
C MET A 121 -6.32 -5.92 3.03
N LEU A 122 -5.08 -5.45 2.85
CA LEU A 122 -4.19 -5.98 1.84
C LEU A 122 -3.93 -7.46 2.09
N ARG A 123 -4.18 -8.25 1.05
CA ARG A 123 -3.90 -9.69 0.97
C ARG A 123 -3.42 -10.05 -0.42
N MET A 124 -2.61 -11.10 -0.48
CA MET A 124 -2.17 -11.69 -1.75
C MET A 124 -3.37 -12.35 -2.43
N ASN A 125 -3.58 -12.05 -3.72
CA ASN A 125 -4.65 -12.65 -4.49
C ASN A 125 -4.29 -14.08 -4.93
N SER A 126 -5.30 -14.89 -5.24
CA SER A 126 -5.09 -16.22 -5.82
C SER A 126 -4.39 -16.12 -7.17
N GLY A 127 -3.22 -16.75 -7.30
CA GLY A 127 -2.43 -16.75 -8.53
C GLY A 127 -1.66 -15.45 -8.80
N GLU A 128 -1.67 -14.48 -7.88
CA GLU A 128 -0.78 -13.33 -7.95
C GLU A 128 0.67 -13.74 -7.73
N LEU A 129 1.60 -13.10 -8.44
CA LEU A 129 3.03 -13.32 -8.23
C LEU A 129 3.51 -12.60 -6.97
N VAL A 130 4.46 -13.19 -6.25
CA VAL A 130 5.07 -12.59 -5.05
C VAL A 130 5.59 -11.19 -5.34
N THR A 131 6.25 -10.97 -6.48
CA THR A 131 6.77 -9.65 -6.89
C THR A 131 5.68 -8.57 -7.01
N ASN A 132 4.52 -8.93 -7.56
CA ASN A 132 3.40 -8.00 -7.74
C ASN A 132 2.77 -7.65 -6.40
N TYR A 133 2.61 -8.64 -5.53
CA TYR A 133 2.11 -8.44 -4.17
C TYR A 133 3.03 -7.53 -3.35
N PHE A 134 4.36 -7.77 -3.36
CA PHE A 134 5.34 -6.90 -2.70
C PHE A 134 5.32 -5.47 -3.26
N SER A 135 5.19 -5.31 -4.57
CA SER A 135 5.11 -3.98 -5.19
C SER A 135 3.90 -3.19 -4.68
N ARG A 136 2.74 -3.84 -4.55
CA ARG A 136 1.52 -3.22 -3.98
C ARG A 136 1.70 -2.88 -2.50
N MET A 137 2.29 -3.80 -1.73
CA MET A 137 2.58 -3.61 -0.31
C MET A 137 3.48 -2.40 -0.09
N MET A 138 4.61 -2.33 -0.80
CA MET A 138 5.55 -1.20 -0.69
C MET A 138 4.93 0.12 -1.17
N ALA A 139 4.06 0.09 -2.19
CA ALA A 139 3.34 1.29 -2.61
C ALA A 139 2.43 1.85 -1.52
N ILE A 140 1.77 1.00 -0.73
CA ILE A 140 0.92 1.43 0.40
C ILE A 140 1.79 1.93 1.56
N VAL A 141 2.84 1.20 1.93
CA VAL A 141 3.79 1.59 2.98
C VAL A 141 4.43 2.95 2.68
N ASN A 142 4.88 3.17 1.44
CA ASN A 142 5.47 4.44 1.03
C ASN A 142 4.46 5.59 1.16
N LYS A 143 3.19 5.39 0.79
CA LYS A 143 2.13 6.39 1.00
C LYS A 143 1.89 6.67 2.48
N LEU A 144 1.86 5.63 3.32
CA LEU A 144 1.72 5.76 4.77
C LEU A 144 2.87 6.60 5.37
N GLN A 145 4.11 6.32 4.97
CA GLN A 145 5.29 7.06 5.41
C GLN A 145 5.26 8.54 4.98
N ILE A 146 4.89 8.83 3.73
CA ILE A 146 4.74 10.21 3.24
C ILE A 146 3.71 10.99 4.08
N HIS A 147 2.61 10.34 4.47
CA HIS A 147 1.60 10.97 5.31
C HIS A 147 1.96 11.06 6.79
N GLY A 148 3.12 10.53 7.21
CA GLY A 148 3.69 10.65 8.55
C GLY A 148 3.53 9.41 9.43
N ASP A 149 3.12 8.27 8.86
CA ASP A 149 3.05 7.01 9.59
C ASP A 149 4.37 6.25 9.51
N LYS A 150 4.94 5.91 10.66
CA LYS A 150 6.16 5.12 10.72
C LYS A 150 5.79 3.67 10.95
N THR A 151 5.27 3.03 9.92
CA THR A 151 5.13 1.57 9.91
C THR A 151 6.52 0.97 9.91
N GLY A 152 6.91 0.33 11.01
CA GLY A 152 8.22 -0.31 11.14
C GLY A 152 8.34 -1.56 10.27
N ASP A 153 9.56 -1.89 9.87
CA ASP A 153 9.86 -3.01 8.97
C ASP A 153 9.32 -4.35 9.53
N THR A 154 9.43 -4.57 10.83
CA THR A 154 8.86 -5.74 11.53
C THR A 154 7.36 -5.87 11.29
N ALA A 155 6.59 -4.77 11.41
CA ALA A 155 5.15 -4.79 11.18
C ALA A 155 4.80 -5.08 9.70
N ILE A 156 5.67 -4.68 8.77
CA ILE A 156 5.52 -4.98 7.34
C ILE A 156 5.76 -6.47 7.09
N VAL A 157 6.82 -7.03 7.67
CA VAL A 157 7.18 -8.45 7.58
C VAL A 157 6.08 -9.33 8.16
N GLU A 158 5.63 -9.06 9.38
CA GLU A 158 4.50 -9.75 10.01
C GLU A 158 3.25 -9.68 9.14
N LYS A 159 2.95 -8.48 8.60
CA LYS A 159 1.79 -8.29 7.73
C LYS A 159 1.90 -9.10 6.44
N ILE A 160 3.08 -9.19 5.84
CA ILE A 160 3.31 -10.04 4.65
C ILE A 160 3.00 -11.48 5.02
N LEU A 161 3.66 -12.04 6.03
CA LEU A 161 3.50 -13.43 6.46
C LEU A 161 2.03 -13.79 6.75
N GLN A 162 1.30 -12.89 7.41
CA GLN A 162 -0.12 -13.09 7.75
C GLN A 162 -1.07 -13.05 6.55
N SER A 163 -0.69 -12.35 5.47
CA SER A 163 -1.61 -12.03 4.36
C SER A 163 -1.27 -12.72 3.03
N LEU A 164 -0.29 -13.62 3.04
CA LEU A 164 -0.03 -14.56 1.97
C LEU A 164 -1.19 -15.56 1.79
N THR A 165 -1.28 -16.14 0.59
CA THR A 165 -2.29 -17.18 0.31
C THR A 165 -1.94 -18.50 0.98
N SER A 166 -2.93 -19.37 1.15
CA SER A 166 -2.76 -20.69 1.80
C SER A 166 -1.71 -21.59 1.13
N LYS A 167 -1.38 -21.35 -0.15
CA LYS A 167 -0.28 -22.03 -0.87
C LYS A 167 1.08 -21.83 -0.19
N PHE A 168 1.27 -20.73 0.53
CA PHE A 168 2.50 -20.40 1.21
C PHE A 168 2.50 -20.79 2.69
N ASN A 169 1.43 -21.39 3.24
CA ASN A 169 1.34 -21.72 4.68
C ASN A 169 2.56 -22.52 5.19
N TYR A 170 3.00 -23.53 4.43
CA TYR A 170 4.18 -24.30 4.80
C TYR A 170 5.47 -23.46 4.81
N VAL A 171 5.59 -22.53 3.86
CA VAL A 171 6.73 -21.62 3.76
C VAL A 171 6.73 -20.63 4.90
N VAL A 172 5.56 -20.10 5.27
CA VAL A 172 5.39 -19.21 6.42
C VAL A 172 5.85 -19.90 7.70
N CYS A 173 5.34 -21.11 7.99
CA CYS A 173 5.77 -21.85 9.19
C CYS A 173 7.29 -22.10 9.19
N ALA A 174 7.87 -22.49 8.05
CA ALA A 174 9.32 -22.72 7.96
C ALA A 174 10.15 -21.44 8.19
N ILE A 175 9.66 -20.27 7.75
CA ILE A 175 10.32 -18.99 7.99
C ILE A 175 10.21 -18.59 9.46
N GLU A 176 9.02 -18.72 10.05
CA GLU A 176 8.75 -18.41 11.46
C GLU A 176 9.54 -19.32 12.43
N GLU A 177 9.79 -20.57 12.04
CA GLU A 177 10.60 -21.50 12.85
C GLU A 177 12.11 -21.26 12.70
N ALA A 178 12.57 -20.79 11.54
CA ALA A 178 13.99 -20.69 11.22
C ALA A 178 14.60 -19.31 11.48
N ASN A 179 13.80 -18.24 11.54
CA ASN A 179 14.28 -16.86 11.62
C ASN A 179 13.60 -16.09 12.76
N ASP A 180 14.33 -15.14 13.33
CA ASP A 180 13.73 -14.14 14.20
C ASP A 180 13.00 -13.08 13.37
N ILE A 181 11.68 -12.97 13.55
CA ILE A 181 10.81 -12.05 12.81
C ILE A 181 11.18 -10.59 13.11
N GLU A 182 11.73 -10.30 14.30
CA GLU A 182 12.12 -8.95 14.69
C GLU A 182 13.37 -8.46 13.94
N GLU A 183 14.26 -9.37 13.53
CA GLU A 183 15.51 -9.07 12.81
C GLU A 183 15.41 -9.29 11.29
N LEU A 184 14.40 -10.02 10.82
CA LEU A 184 14.24 -10.36 9.41
C LEU A 184 13.96 -9.13 8.55
N SER A 185 14.79 -8.90 7.53
CA SER A 185 14.57 -7.79 6.59
C SER A 185 13.51 -8.13 5.53
N ILE A 186 12.88 -7.08 4.98
CA ILE A 186 11.87 -7.21 3.90
C ILE A 186 12.49 -7.88 2.66
N ASP A 187 13.74 -7.55 2.32
CA ASP A 187 14.44 -8.08 1.15
C ASP A 187 14.76 -9.58 1.31
N GLU A 188 15.19 -10.01 2.50
CA GLU A 188 15.43 -11.43 2.80
C GLU A 188 14.14 -12.25 2.75
N LEU A 189 13.06 -11.71 3.31
CA LEU A 189 11.73 -12.33 3.22
C LEU A 189 11.29 -12.47 1.76
N GLN A 190 11.42 -11.41 0.97
CA GLN A 190 11.07 -11.42 -0.45
C GLN A 190 11.87 -12.48 -1.22
N GLY A 191 13.19 -12.54 -1.00
CA GLY A 191 14.07 -13.52 -1.62
C GLY A 191 13.65 -14.95 -1.29
N SER A 192 13.36 -15.23 -0.02
CA SER A 192 12.92 -16.54 0.46
C SER A 192 11.61 -16.97 -0.20
N LEU A 193 10.60 -16.08 -0.23
CA LEU A 193 9.31 -16.37 -0.85
C LEU A 193 9.42 -16.62 -2.36
N LEU A 194 10.29 -15.88 -3.08
CA LEU A 194 10.50 -16.08 -4.51
C LEU A 194 11.14 -17.44 -4.84
N VAL A 195 12.07 -17.91 -4.01
CA VAL A 195 12.67 -19.24 -4.18
C VAL A 195 11.61 -20.33 -4.03
N HIS A 196 10.69 -20.18 -3.06
CA HIS A 196 9.61 -21.12 -2.85
C HIS A 196 8.51 -21.03 -3.91
N GLU A 197 8.19 -19.84 -4.42
CA GLU A 197 7.23 -19.66 -5.52
C GLU A 197 7.65 -20.47 -6.76
N LYS A 198 8.94 -20.41 -7.14
CA LYS A 198 9.47 -21.22 -8.27
C LYS A 198 9.32 -22.72 -8.04
N LYS A 199 9.58 -23.20 -6.81
CA LYS A 199 9.43 -24.62 -6.47
C LYS A 199 7.96 -25.07 -6.52
N LEU A 200 7.05 -24.25 -6.00
CA LEU A 200 5.60 -24.51 -6.05
C LEU A 200 5.07 -24.55 -7.49
N GLN A 201 5.55 -23.67 -8.36
CA GLN A 201 5.17 -23.67 -9.78
C GLN A 201 5.61 -24.96 -10.50
N HIS A 202 6.80 -25.48 -10.19
CA HIS A 202 7.25 -26.78 -10.73
C HIS A 202 6.36 -27.94 -10.25
N GLN A 203 5.98 -27.95 -8.96
CA GLN A 203 5.09 -28.97 -8.41
C GLN A 203 3.68 -28.91 -9.04
N ASP A 204 3.12 -27.72 -9.23
CA ASP A 204 1.82 -27.55 -9.90
C ASP A 204 1.85 -28.09 -11.34
N GLN A 205 2.97 -27.94 -12.07
CA GLN A 205 3.15 -28.49 -13.41
C GLN A 205 3.28 -30.02 -13.42
N GLU A 206 4.04 -30.58 -12.48
CA GLU A 206 4.20 -32.04 -12.34
C GLU A 206 2.89 -32.72 -11.90
N GLU A 207 2.15 -32.13 -10.96
CA GLU A 207 0.83 -32.63 -10.56
C GLU A 207 -0.17 -32.60 -11.72
N GLN A 208 -0.19 -31.52 -12.50
CA GLN A 208 -1.06 -31.43 -13.69
C GLN A 208 -0.71 -32.49 -14.72
N ALA A 209 0.58 -32.73 -14.98
CA ALA A 209 1.02 -33.80 -15.88
C ALA A 209 0.61 -35.19 -15.37
N LEU A 210 0.77 -35.46 -14.06
CA LEU A 210 0.36 -36.72 -13.43
C LEU A 210 -1.17 -36.93 -13.48
N ARG A 211 -1.97 -35.88 -13.28
CA ARG A 211 -3.44 -35.94 -13.40
C ARG A 211 -3.90 -36.22 -14.84
N VAL A 212 -3.23 -35.65 -15.84
CA VAL A 212 -3.52 -35.94 -17.25
C VAL A 212 -3.22 -37.42 -17.55
N VAL A 213 -2.06 -37.93 -17.14
CA VAL A 213 -1.68 -39.34 -17.37
C VAL A 213 -2.63 -40.34 -16.69
N THR A 214 -3.08 -40.04 -15.46
CA THR A 214 -4.00 -40.92 -14.72
C THR A 214 -5.42 -40.91 -15.32
N ASN A 215 -5.90 -39.76 -15.80
CA ASN A 215 -7.18 -39.70 -16.52
C ASN A 215 -7.13 -40.38 -17.89
N SER A 216 -6.03 -40.27 -18.63
CA SER A 216 -5.86 -40.98 -19.91
C SER A 216 -5.90 -42.50 -19.74
N LYS A 217 -5.29 -43.04 -18.68
CA LYS A 217 -5.30 -44.49 -18.38
C LYS A 217 -6.70 -45.02 -18.01
N ASN A 218 -7.60 -44.16 -17.52
CA ASN A 218 -8.98 -44.54 -17.21
C ASN A 218 -9.89 -44.59 -18.45
N HIS A 219 -9.49 -44.03 -19.59
CA HIS A 219 -10.25 -44.12 -20.85
C HIS A 219 -9.82 -45.29 -21.76
N GLU A 220 -8.70 -45.95 -21.49
CA GLU A 220 -8.21 -47.07 -22.32
C GLU A 220 -8.69 -48.46 -21.87
N ARG A 221 -9.37 -48.59 -20.71
CA ARG A 221 -9.80 -49.90 -20.16
C ARG A 221 -11.24 -50.32 -20.47
N GLY A 222 -11.92 -49.69 -21.42
CA GLY A 222 -13.37 -49.86 -21.61
C GLY A 222 -13.88 -50.13 -23.03
N ARG A 223 -13.19 -50.93 -23.87
CA ARG A 223 -13.76 -51.39 -25.15
C ARG A 223 -13.34 -52.83 -25.50
N GLY A 224 -13.99 -53.81 -24.88
CA GLY A 224 -13.91 -55.23 -25.23
C GLY A 224 -15.31 -55.79 -25.56
N ARG A 225 -15.48 -56.27 -26.79
CA ARG A 225 -16.71 -56.80 -27.40
C ARG A 225 -17.16 -58.12 -26.75
N GLY A 226 -18.48 -58.33 -26.66
CA GLY A 226 -19.09 -59.63 -26.33
C GLY A 226 -20.54 -59.71 -26.84
N GLN A 227 -20.71 -60.35 -28.00
CA GLN A 227 -21.98 -60.71 -28.64
C GLN A 227 -22.55 -61.97 -27.96
N GLY A 228 -23.86 -62.04 -27.74
CA GLY A 228 -24.49 -63.28 -27.24
C GLY A 228 -26.00 -63.17 -27.05
N PHE A 229 -26.76 -63.54 -28.09
CA PHE A 229 -28.18 -63.91 -28.03
C PHE A 229 -28.48 -64.94 -26.95
N HIS A 230 -29.68 -64.92 -26.33
CA HIS A 230 -30.57 -66.08 -26.12
C HIS A 230 -31.99 -65.62 -25.71
N GLN A 231 -33.00 -66.20 -26.38
CA GLN A 231 -34.45 -66.03 -26.17
C GLN A 231 -34.99 -66.90 -25.02
N ARG A 232 -36.08 -66.44 -24.37
CA ARG A 232 -37.32 -67.16 -23.96
C ARG A 232 -38.15 -66.20 -23.06
N SER A 233 -39.33 -65.68 -23.44
CA SER A 233 -40.67 -66.32 -23.38
C SER A 233 -40.93 -66.96 -22.00
N ASN A 234 -41.96 -66.64 -21.20
CA ASN A 234 -43.37 -66.42 -21.50
C ASN A 234 -44.18 -66.02 -20.23
N PHE A 235 -45.42 -65.54 -20.44
CA PHE A 235 -46.63 -65.57 -19.56
C PHE A 235 -46.87 -64.55 -18.41
N ASN A 236 -47.67 -63.52 -18.74
CA ASN A 236 -49.05 -63.23 -18.30
C ASN A 236 -49.46 -63.46 -16.83
N ASP A 237 -49.88 -62.40 -16.11
CA ASP A 237 -51.19 -62.37 -15.43
C ASP A 237 -51.68 -60.94 -15.09
N GLN A 238 -52.98 -60.86 -14.87
CA GLN A 238 -53.92 -59.76 -15.04
C GLN A 238 -54.00 -58.70 -13.92
N LYS A 239 -54.51 -57.53 -14.34
CA LYS A 239 -55.44 -56.57 -13.68
C LYS A 239 -55.59 -56.63 -12.15
N ILE A 240 -55.63 -55.45 -11.53
CA ILE A 240 -56.84 -54.89 -10.88
C ILE A 240 -56.73 -53.37 -10.79
N GLU A 241 -57.83 -52.72 -11.16
CA GLU A 241 -58.11 -51.28 -11.10
C GLU A 241 -58.31 -50.79 -9.66
N GLY A 242 -58.10 -49.49 -9.43
CA GLY A 242 -58.41 -48.83 -8.17
C GLY A 242 -58.35 -47.32 -8.27
N SER A 243 -59.40 -46.74 -8.85
CA SER A 243 -59.76 -45.32 -8.85
C SER A 243 -59.72 -44.69 -7.45
N SER A 244 -59.26 -43.44 -7.32
CA SER A 244 -60.16 -42.31 -7.01
C SER A 244 -59.39 -40.99 -6.86
N SER A 245 -59.84 -40.01 -7.62
CA SER A 245 -59.78 -38.57 -7.33
C SER A 245 -60.37 -38.28 -5.95
N ASP A 246 -59.88 -37.26 -5.23
CA ASP A 246 -60.73 -36.15 -4.78
C ASP A 246 -59.99 -35.00 -4.08
N TYR A 247 -60.19 -33.82 -4.69
CA TYR A 247 -60.46 -32.48 -4.12
C TYR A 247 -59.68 -31.89 -2.93
N ALA A 248 -59.09 -30.73 -3.26
CA ALA A 248 -59.35 -29.40 -2.68
C ALA A 248 -58.55 -28.89 -1.46
N ARG A 249 -57.93 -27.70 -1.70
CA ARG A 249 -57.97 -26.43 -0.93
C ARG A 249 -57.84 -26.55 0.60
N ASN A 250 -56.98 -25.78 1.28
CA ASN A 250 -56.86 -24.32 1.19
C ASN A 250 -55.78 -23.83 2.18
N ARG A 251 -55.23 -22.62 1.89
CA ARG A 251 -54.72 -21.60 2.85
C ARG A 251 -53.47 -21.93 3.67
N ASP A 252 -52.59 -21.00 4.04
CA ASP A 252 -52.56 -19.54 3.96
C ASP A 252 -51.11 -19.05 4.20
N GLN A 253 -50.81 -17.84 3.71
CA GLN A 253 -49.93 -16.78 4.24
C GLN A 253 -48.55 -17.12 4.85
N GLY A 254 -47.43 -16.46 4.51
CA GLY A 254 -47.26 -15.09 4.02
C GLY A 254 -46.48 -14.27 5.07
N ARG A 255 -45.31 -13.74 4.67
CA ARG A 255 -44.59 -12.54 5.18
C ARG A 255 -43.13 -12.65 4.70
N ARG A 256 -42.65 -11.84 3.75
CA ARG A 256 -42.21 -10.44 3.92
C ARG A 256 -41.43 -10.22 5.20
#